data_AF-A0A3S9Z7B5-F1
#
_entry.id   AF-A0A3S9Z7B5-F1
#
_cell.length_a   1.000
_cell.length_b   1.000
_cell.length_c   1.000
_cell.angle_alpha   90.00
_cell.angle_beta   90.00
_cell.angle_gamma   90.00
#
_symmetry.space_group_name_H-M   'P 1'
#
loop_
_entity.id
_entity.type
_entity.pdbx_description
1 polymer ?
#
loop_
_entity_poly.entity_id
_entity_poly.type
_entity_poly.pdbx_seq_one_letter_code
_entity_poly.pdbx_strand_id
1 'polypeptide(L)'
;MWTSVSKLSVTIETGEQKCTIYGNSLNMIGVVVSVQPTDDNGDPVQVDSSTLLDNTWLIDYVDGSTLNWYGSSEWSYTDSPNEFHTIPGGSRAAEVVAADDGTPQVKFYVYCSAAARLRTKSIGVRVRTASGERISSSQNGDFHSSVVLSALESFFYGRGDINWEYERAETYSGDASDVYNFSLTCAKNGFYFKTFSVRGCCTDYGYDGLAGWILANSWKDFYGAYVWYREPHRRTRETIINFPGDWSDDVTVYDDDAEKNSRGLGFTWAHNHHGGGGTWDIPNGPMTYWWQYYETTVVAYDQYGNSGKFWVDTRNINPDYSISATDTVTENAHGRFDVHTEPGGTDVNASWSGPRLDIYDYNPN
;
A
#
# COMPACT_ATOMS: atom_id res chain seq x y z
N MET A 1 -30.65 -35.11 5.11
CA MET A 1 -29.21 -35.22 4.76
C MET A 1 -29.03 -34.43 3.48
N TRP A 2 -27.97 -33.63 3.32
CA TRP A 2 -27.73 -32.90 2.08
C TRP A 2 -27.23 -33.86 0.98
N THR A 3 -28.05 -34.13 -0.03
CA THR A 3 -27.72 -35.09 -1.10
C THR A 3 -27.71 -34.47 -2.49
N SER A 4 -28.40 -33.35 -2.71
CA SER A 4 -28.39 -32.60 -3.97
C SER A 4 -28.43 -31.07 -3.76
N VAL A 5 -28.52 -30.29 -4.83
CA VAL A 5 -28.74 -28.84 -4.76
C VAL A 5 -29.82 -28.42 -5.76
N SER A 6 -30.70 -27.50 -5.36
CA SER A 6 -31.74 -26.94 -6.24
C SER A 6 -31.35 -25.60 -6.87
N LYS A 7 -30.33 -24.94 -6.31
CA LYS A 7 -29.73 -23.71 -6.82
C LYS A 7 -28.22 -23.76 -6.65
N LEU A 8 -27.50 -23.46 -7.71
CA LEU A 8 -26.06 -23.26 -7.70
C LEU A 8 -25.71 -22.13 -8.68
N SER A 9 -25.27 -21.00 -8.14
CA SER A 9 -24.91 -19.83 -8.94
C SER A 9 -23.70 -19.13 -8.39
N VAL A 10 -23.00 -18.41 -9.26
CA VAL A 10 -21.83 -17.61 -8.92
C VAL A 10 -22.00 -16.19 -9.46
N THR A 11 -21.65 -15.20 -8.65
CA THR A 11 -21.70 -13.77 -8.97
C THR A 11 -20.46 -13.09 -8.42
N ILE A 12 -20.09 -11.95 -8.98
CA ILE A 12 -19.16 -11.05 -8.31
C ILE A 12 -19.88 -10.46 -7.11
N GLU A 13 -19.16 -10.08 -6.05
CA GLU A 13 -19.78 -9.53 -4.84
C GLU A 13 -20.59 -8.25 -5.07
N THR A 14 -20.39 -7.57 -6.21
CA THR A 14 -21.21 -6.44 -6.68
C THR A 14 -22.53 -6.86 -7.33
N GLY A 15 -22.76 -8.17 -7.48
CA GLY A 15 -23.86 -8.75 -8.26
C GLY A 15 -23.58 -8.84 -9.76
N GLU A 16 -22.46 -8.28 -10.24
CA GLU A 16 -22.07 -8.34 -11.65
C GLU A 16 -21.59 -9.74 -12.05
N GLN A 17 -21.57 -9.98 -13.37
CA GLN A 17 -21.09 -11.24 -13.95
C GLN A 17 -19.71 -11.11 -14.58
N LYS A 18 -19.20 -9.89 -14.75
CA LYS A 18 -17.91 -9.65 -15.39
C LYS A 18 -17.23 -8.46 -14.73
N CYS A 19 -15.92 -8.57 -14.51
CA CYS A 19 -15.10 -7.42 -14.15
C CYS A 19 -13.66 -7.62 -14.61
N THR A 20 -12.85 -6.60 -14.34
CA THR A 20 -11.41 -6.65 -14.51
C THR A 20 -10.71 -6.94 -13.19
N ILE A 21 -9.46 -7.39 -13.26
CA ILE A 21 -8.57 -7.65 -12.11
C ILE A 21 -7.12 -7.39 -12.53
N TYR A 22 -6.27 -6.84 -11.68
CA TYR A 22 -4.84 -6.74 -12.02
C TYR A 22 -4.10 -8.07 -11.81
N GLY A 23 -3.29 -8.48 -12.79
CA GLY A 23 -2.45 -9.67 -12.70
C GLY A 23 -1.17 -9.46 -11.88
N ASN A 24 -1.28 -9.00 -10.63
CA ASN A 24 -0.14 -8.70 -9.75
C ASN A 24 -0.05 -9.63 -8.51
N SER A 25 -0.86 -10.69 -8.46
CA SER A 25 -1.03 -11.60 -7.31
C SER A 25 -1.58 -10.95 -6.04
N LEU A 26 -1.85 -9.64 -6.04
CA LEU A 26 -2.32 -8.88 -4.89
C LEU A 26 -3.78 -8.48 -5.06
N ASN A 27 -4.19 -7.98 -6.23
CA ASN A 27 -5.56 -7.58 -6.46
C ASN A 27 -6.51 -8.78 -6.34
N MET A 28 -7.48 -8.69 -5.43
CA MET A 28 -8.49 -9.71 -5.20
C MET A 28 -9.87 -9.23 -5.64
N ILE A 29 -10.69 -10.15 -6.15
CA ILE A 29 -12.10 -9.94 -6.49
C ILE A 29 -12.96 -10.91 -5.69
N GLY A 30 -13.95 -10.38 -4.96
CA GLY A 30 -14.91 -11.20 -4.23
C GLY A 30 -15.86 -11.91 -5.19
N VAL A 31 -15.91 -13.23 -5.09
CA VAL A 31 -16.80 -14.12 -5.83
C VAL A 31 -17.74 -14.79 -4.82
N VAL A 32 -19.04 -14.52 -4.97
CA VAL A 32 -20.10 -15.04 -4.12
C VAL A 32 -20.71 -16.26 -4.80
N VAL A 33 -20.72 -17.37 -4.09
CA VAL A 33 -21.40 -18.60 -4.50
C VAL A 33 -22.68 -18.71 -3.68
N SER A 34 -23.81 -18.82 -4.37
CA SER A 34 -25.10 -19.16 -3.75
C SER A 34 -25.41 -20.63 -3.98
N VAL A 35 -25.69 -21.36 -2.90
CA VAL A 35 -26.01 -22.79 -2.93
C VAL A 35 -27.30 -23.00 -2.14
N GLN A 36 -28.29 -23.68 -2.73
CA GLN A 36 -29.46 -24.18 -2.00
C GLN A 36 -29.37 -25.70 -1.88
N PRO A 37 -28.86 -26.24 -0.75
CA PRO A 37 -28.82 -27.67 -0.49
C PRO A 37 -30.22 -28.27 -0.41
N THR A 38 -30.39 -29.50 -0.89
CA THR A 38 -31.61 -30.30 -0.75
C THR A 38 -31.32 -31.72 -0.30
N ASP A 39 -32.33 -32.39 0.25
CA ASP A 39 -32.31 -33.83 0.52
C ASP A 39 -32.82 -34.65 -0.68
N ASP A 40 -32.97 -35.96 -0.48
CA ASP A 40 -33.41 -36.92 -1.50
C ASP A 40 -34.85 -36.68 -1.98
N ASN A 41 -35.67 -35.96 -1.20
CA ASN A 41 -37.03 -35.59 -1.58
C ASN A 41 -37.07 -34.25 -2.33
N GLY A 42 -35.93 -33.57 -2.46
CA GLY A 42 -35.84 -32.22 -3.02
C GLY A 42 -36.18 -31.12 -2.01
N ASP A 43 -36.35 -31.46 -0.72
CA ASP A 43 -36.67 -30.48 0.31
C ASP A 43 -35.40 -29.70 0.71
N PRO A 44 -35.49 -28.36 0.89
CA PRO A 44 -34.36 -27.55 1.32
C PRO A 44 -33.75 -28.03 2.65
N VAL A 45 -32.42 -28.17 2.67
CA VAL A 45 -31.66 -28.53 3.88
C VAL A 45 -30.81 -27.34 4.29
N GLN A 46 -30.85 -27.02 5.58
CA GLN A 46 -29.95 -26.04 6.17
C GLN A 46 -28.57 -26.67 6.37
N VAL A 47 -27.55 -26.05 5.80
CA VAL A 47 -26.14 -26.42 5.95
C VAL A 47 -25.42 -25.17 6.43
N ASP A 48 -24.61 -25.31 7.47
CA ASP A 48 -23.84 -24.19 8.00
C ASP A 48 -22.78 -23.70 6.98
N SER A 49 -22.44 -22.42 7.06
CA SER A 49 -21.52 -21.79 6.11
C SER A 49 -20.13 -22.43 6.10
N SER A 50 -19.63 -22.93 7.22
CA SER A 50 -18.34 -23.64 7.28
C SER A 50 -18.37 -24.95 6.50
N THR A 51 -19.41 -25.77 6.70
CA THR A 51 -19.58 -27.01 5.94
C THR A 51 -19.73 -26.73 4.45
N LEU A 52 -20.43 -25.66 4.06
CA LEU A 52 -20.51 -25.25 2.66
C LEU A 52 -19.14 -24.84 2.11
N LEU A 53 -18.38 -24.02 2.85
CA LEU A 53 -17.06 -23.56 2.45
C LEU A 53 -16.10 -24.74 2.21
N ASP A 54 -16.04 -25.68 3.16
CA ASP A 54 -15.18 -26.87 3.10
C ASP A 54 -15.52 -27.83 1.95
N ASN A 55 -16.73 -27.71 1.39
CA ASN A 55 -17.21 -28.56 0.32
C ASN A 55 -17.48 -27.80 -0.99
N THR A 56 -16.96 -26.58 -1.13
CA THR A 56 -17.11 -25.75 -2.33
C THR A 56 -15.76 -25.37 -2.90
N TRP A 57 -15.60 -25.53 -4.22
CA TRP A 57 -14.38 -25.16 -4.95
C TRP A 57 -14.71 -24.31 -6.17
N LEU A 58 -13.88 -23.30 -6.43
CA LEU A 58 -13.92 -22.59 -7.71
C LEU A 58 -13.28 -23.45 -8.80
N ILE A 59 -13.92 -23.48 -9.97
CA ILE A 59 -13.47 -24.27 -11.12
C ILE A 59 -13.41 -23.41 -12.37
N ASP A 60 -12.59 -23.81 -13.35
CA ASP A 60 -12.68 -23.27 -14.69
C ASP A 60 -14.02 -23.70 -15.28
N TYR A 61 -14.80 -22.72 -15.74
CA TYR A 61 -16.14 -22.98 -16.26
C TYR A 61 -16.11 -23.90 -17.50
N VAL A 62 -15.07 -23.82 -18.32
CA VAL A 62 -15.00 -24.49 -19.62
C VAL A 62 -14.65 -25.97 -19.45
N ASP A 63 -13.56 -26.28 -18.73
CA ASP A 63 -13.06 -27.66 -18.61
C ASP A 63 -13.37 -28.32 -17.25
N GLY A 64 -13.89 -27.55 -16.28
CA GLY A 64 -14.24 -28.05 -14.96
C GLY A 64 -13.03 -28.36 -14.06
N SER A 65 -11.82 -27.99 -14.45
CA SER A 65 -10.63 -28.12 -13.60
C SER A 65 -10.74 -27.20 -12.38
N THR A 66 -10.23 -27.64 -11.23
CA THR A 66 -10.26 -26.84 -10.00
C THR A 66 -9.19 -25.74 -10.08
N LEU A 67 -9.53 -24.51 -9.68
CA LEU A 67 -8.55 -23.43 -9.54
C LEU A 67 -7.61 -23.71 -8.37
N ASN A 68 -6.47 -23.02 -8.31
CA ASN A 68 -5.50 -23.23 -7.23
C ASN A 68 -5.99 -22.60 -5.92
N TRP A 69 -6.25 -23.42 -4.90
CA TRP A 69 -6.55 -22.99 -3.54
C TRP A 69 -5.28 -22.49 -2.85
N TYR A 70 -5.26 -21.24 -2.38
CA TYR A 70 -4.08 -20.59 -1.82
C TYR A 70 -2.81 -20.70 -2.71
N GLY A 71 -3.01 -20.69 -4.04
CA GLY A 71 -1.93 -20.80 -5.00
C GLY A 71 -1.14 -19.49 -5.19
N SER A 72 -0.02 -19.58 -5.92
CA SER A 72 0.79 -18.42 -6.31
C SER A 72 0.96 -18.28 -7.83
N SER A 73 0.33 -19.16 -8.62
CA SER A 73 0.46 -19.23 -10.07
C SER A 73 -0.87 -19.09 -10.80
N GLU A 74 -0.82 -18.46 -11.97
CA GLU A 74 -1.95 -18.19 -12.86
C GLU A 74 -3.19 -17.64 -12.15
N TRP A 75 -4.25 -18.43 -12.00
CA TRP A 75 -5.51 -18.07 -11.33
C TRP A 75 -5.64 -18.87 -10.05
N SER A 76 -5.77 -18.16 -8.93
CA SER A 76 -5.86 -18.75 -7.60
C SER A 76 -7.00 -18.11 -6.81
N TYR A 77 -7.41 -18.76 -5.71
CA TYR A 77 -8.42 -18.21 -4.82
C TYR A 77 -8.21 -18.61 -3.37
N THR A 78 -8.82 -17.85 -2.46
CA THR A 78 -8.79 -18.03 -1.00
C THR A 78 -10.16 -17.69 -0.39
N ASP A 79 -10.39 -17.98 0.88
CA ASP A 79 -11.56 -17.56 1.67
C ASP A 79 -11.33 -16.27 2.47
N SER A 80 -10.12 -15.72 2.44
CA SER A 80 -9.75 -14.54 3.23
C SER A 80 -9.25 -13.40 2.33
N PRO A 81 -9.82 -12.18 2.41
CA PRO A 81 -9.34 -11.06 1.61
C PRO A 81 -8.00 -10.55 2.14
N ASN A 82 -7.20 -9.98 1.25
CA ASN A 82 -6.10 -9.09 1.63
C ASN A 82 -6.55 -7.61 1.55
N GLU A 83 -5.61 -6.71 1.78
CA GLU A 83 -5.87 -5.27 1.68
C GLU A 83 -6.14 -4.79 0.25
N PHE A 84 -5.85 -5.54 -0.81
CA PHE A 84 -6.02 -5.12 -2.22
C PHE A 84 -7.28 -5.68 -2.88
N HIS A 85 -8.35 -5.78 -2.10
CA HIS A 85 -9.67 -6.26 -2.50
C HIS A 85 -10.56 -5.10 -3.01
N THR A 86 -10.26 -4.59 -4.21
CA THR A 86 -11.03 -3.52 -4.86
C THR A 86 -11.14 -3.79 -6.35
N ILE A 87 -12.35 -3.65 -6.92
CA ILE A 87 -12.60 -3.89 -8.34
C ILE A 87 -12.11 -2.69 -9.18
N PRO A 88 -11.19 -2.88 -10.15
CA PRO A 88 -10.76 -1.83 -11.06
C PRO A 88 -11.91 -1.22 -11.86
N GLY A 89 -12.00 0.10 -11.89
CA GLY A 89 -13.07 0.83 -12.60
C GLY A 89 -14.46 0.72 -11.95
N GLY A 90 -14.61 -0.06 -10.88
CA GLY A 90 -15.86 -0.18 -10.14
C GLY A 90 -16.12 1.08 -9.32
N SER A 91 -17.37 1.54 -9.32
CA SER A 91 -17.87 2.46 -8.29
C SER A 91 -17.65 1.80 -6.93
N ARG A 92 -17.22 2.57 -5.91
CA ARG A 92 -17.12 2.10 -4.52
C ARG A 92 -18.44 1.40 -4.18
N ALA A 93 -18.42 0.08 -4.04
CA ALA A 93 -19.65 -0.69 -3.93
C ALA A 93 -20.43 -0.15 -2.72
N ALA A 94 -21.65 0.33 -2.96
CA ALA A 94 -22.67 0.24 -1.92
C ALA A 94 -22.66 -1.23 -1.50
N GLU A 95 -22.63 -1.51 -0.19
CA GLU A 95 -22.80 -2.88 0.31
C GLU A 95 -23.93 -3.50 -0.50
N VAL A 96 -23.62 -4.55 -1.27
CA VAL A 96 -24.66 -5.28 -1.95
C VAL A 96 -25.49 -5.88 -0.85
N VAL A 97 -26.66 -5.29 -0.65
CA VAL A 97 -27.77 -5.90 0.06
C VAL A 97 -27.98 -7.21 -0.69
N ALA A 98 -27.47 -8.30 -0.11
CA ALA A 98 -27.75 -9.63 -0.59
C ALA A 98 -29.25 -9.69 -0.84
N ALA A 99 -29.66 -10.13 -2.04
CA ALA A 99 -31.07 -10.43 -2.27
C ALA A 99 -31.46 -11.45 -1.19
N ASP A 100 -32.26 -10.99 -0.22
CA ASP A 100 -32.62 -11.72 1.00
C ASP A 100 -33.65 -12.80 0.66
N ASP A 101 -33.28 -13.70 -0.26
CA ASP A 101 -34.06 -14.89 -0.61
C ASP A 101 -33.76 -16.06 0.34
N GLY A 102 -32.90 -15.84 1.34
CA GLY A 102 -32.50 -16.83 2.34
C GLY A 102 -31.58 -17.92 1.81
N THR A 103 -31.12 -17.86 0.55
CA THR A 103 -30.20 -18.86 -0.01
C THR A 103 -28.85 -18.78 0.72
N PRO A 104 -28.32 -19.89 1.25
CA PRO A 104 -26.96 -19.92 1.80
C PRO A 104 -25.90 -19.46 0.80
N GLN A 105 -24.94 -18.66 1.28
CA GLN A 105 -23.85 -18.13 0.47
C GLN A 105 -22.49 -18.36 1.11
N VAL A 106 -21.47 -18.57 0.28
CA VAL A 106 -20.05 -18.52 0.67
C VAL A 106 -19.32 -17.56 -0.27
N LYS A 107 -18.30 -16.88 0.25
CA LYS A 107 -17.49 -15.91 -0.52
C LYS A 107 -16.06 -16.42 -0.63
N PHE A 108 -15.53 -16.35 -1.84
CA PHE A 108 -14.13 -16.58 -2.14
C PHE A 108 -13.51 -15.31 -2.74
N TYR A 109 -12.19 -15.19 -2.66
CA TYR A 109 -11.43 -14.08 -3.23
C TYR A 109 -10.50 -14.62 -4.31
N VAL A 110 -10.77 -14.25 -5.55
CA VAL A 110 -9.98 -14.66 -6.71
C VAL A 110 -8.88 -13.64 -6.96
N TYR A 111 -7.68 -14.12 -7.22
CA TYR A 111 -6.52 -13.31 -7.64
C TYR A 111 -5.76 -14.03 -8.75
N CYS A 112 -4.93 -13.29 -9.46
CA CYS A 112 -4.13 -13.87 -10.53
C CYS A 112 -2.71 -13.29 -10.62
N SER A 113 -1.76 -14.10 -11.05
CA SER A 113 -0.36 -13.69 -11.17
C SER A 113 -0.08 -13.00 -12.51
N ALA A 114 1.13 -12.44 -12.65
CA ALA A 114 1.56 -11.78 -13.89
C ALA A 114 1.58 -12.72 -15.12
N ALA A 115 1.59 -14.05 -14.92
CA ALA A 115 1.46 -15.03 -16.00
C ALA A 115 0.04 -15.09 -16.60
N ALA A 116 -0.97 -14.62 -15.85
CA ALA A 116 -2.36 -14.53 -16.30
C ALA A 116 -2.69 -13.18 -16.95
N ARG A 117 -1.76 -12.22 -17.01
CA ARG A 117 -2.02 -10.87 -17.55
C ARG A 117 -2.58 -10.93 -18.97
N LEU A 118 -3.54 -10.04 -19.26
CA LEU A 118 -4.24 -9.95 -20.55
C LEU A 118 -5.01 -11.22 -20.95
N ARG A 119 -5.20 -12.17 -20.03
CA ARG A 119 -6.04 -13.36 -20.24
C ARG A 119 -7.36 -13.21 -19.50
N THR A 120 -8.37 -13.86 -20.02
CA THR A 120 -9.69 -13.94 -19.40
C THR A 120 -9.88 -15.33 -18.80
N LYS A 121 -10.55 -15.40 -17.64
CA LYS A 121 -10.96 -16.65 -17.02
C LYS A 121 -12.46 -16.61 -16.72
N SER A 122 -13.16 -17.65 -17.16
CA SER A 122 -14.55 -17.92 -16.76
C SER A 122 -14.52 -18.88 -15.57
N ILE A 123 -15.09 -18.46 -14.45
CA ILE A 123 -15.02 -19.18 -13.18
C ILE A 123 -16.43 -19.67 -12.83
N GLY A 124 -16.56 -20.99 -12.73
CA GLY A 124 -17.73 -21.65 -12.16
C GLY A 124 -17.44 -22.15 -10.75
N VAL A 125 -18.35 -22.96 -10.22
CA VAL A 125 -18.23 -23.58 -8.91
C VAL A 125 -18.54 -25.07 -8.97
N ARG A 126 -17.89 -25.85 -8.09
CA ARG A 126 -18.22 -27.24 -7.80
C ARG A 126 -18.51 -27.38 -6.32
N VAL A 127 -19.56 -28.10 -5.98
CA VAL A 127 -19.91 -28.46 -4.60
C VAL A 127 -19.86 -29.97 -4.44
N ARG A 128 -19.49 -30.44 -3.24
CA ARG A 128 -19.62 -31.84 -2.85
C ARG A 128 -20.70 -31.98 -1.78
N THR A 129 -21.72 -32.77 -2.04
CA THR A 129 -22.82 -33.00 -1.09
C THR A 129 -22.38 -33.95 0.03
N ALA A 130 -23.20 -34.10 1.08
CA ALA A 130 -22.88 -35.03 2.16
C ALA A 130 -22.91 -36.50 1.72
N SER A 131 -23.60 -36.82 0.61
CA SER A 131 -23.56 -38.15 -0.02
C SER A 131 -22.27 -38.40 -0.83
N GLY A 132 -21.43 -37.37 -1.01
CA GLY A 132 -20.19 -37.42 -1.79
C GLY A 132 -20.36 -37.11 -3.28
N GLU A 133 -21.59 -36.84 -3.73
CA GLU A 133 -21.88 -36.41 -5.10
C GLU A 133 -21.26 -35.04 -5.39
N ARG A 134 -20.81 -34.84 -6.63
CA ARG A 134 -20.20 -33.59 -7.09
C ARG A 134 -21.09 -32.93 -8.11
N ILE A 135 -21.61 -31.76 -7.77
CA ILE A 135 -22.48 -30.96 -8.63
C ILE A 135 -21.71 -29.70 -9.04
N SER A 136 -21.85 -29.24 -10.29
CA SER A 136 -21.08 -28.09 -10.76
C SER A 136 -21.87 -27.13 -11.63
N SER A 137 -21.44 -25.87 -11.62
CA SER A 137 -21.94 -24.81 -12.48
C SER A 137 -21.10 -24.63 -13.76
N SER A 138 -20.57 -25.73 -14.33
CA SER A 138 -19.68 -25.69 -15.50
C SER A 138 -20.42 -25.70 -16.84
N GLN A 139 -19.70 -25.53 -17.95
CA GLN A 139 -20.27 -25.60 -19.31
C GLN A 139 -20.94 -26.95 -19.60
N ASN A 140 -20.48 -28.03 -18.97
CA ASN A 140 -21.02 -29.38 -19.11
C ASN A 140 -21.63 -29.89 -17.79
N GLY A 141 -21.95 -29.00 -16.85
CA GLY A 141 -22.46 -29.33 -15.53
C GLY A 141 -23.99 -29.29 -15.44
N ASP A 142 -24.51 -29.62 -14.26
CA ASP A 142 -25.95 -29.58 -13.97
C ASP A 142 -26.48 -28.14 -13.94
N PHE A 143 -25.62 -27.19 -13.58
CA PHE A 143 -25.90 -25.76 -13.56
C PHE A 143 -24.99 -25.01 -14.54
N HIS A 144 -25.46 -23.87 -15.03
CA HIS A 144 -24.74 -23.06 -16.03
C HIS A 144 -24.59 -21.63 -15.54
N SER A 145 -23.67 -21.42 -14.59
CA SER A 145 -23.42 -20.11 -13.99
C SER A 145 -21.93 -19.89 -13.84
N SER A 146 -21.44 -18.74 -14.33
CA SER A 146 -20.04 -18.36 -14.23
C SER A 146 -19.87 -16.85 -14.17
N VAL A 147 -18.80 -16.42 -13.51
CA VAL A 147 -18.29 -15.05 -13.61
C VAL A 147 -17.10 -15.00 -14.55
N VAL A 148 -16.90 -13.87 -15.22
CA VAL A 148 -15.79 -13.69 -16.16
C VAL A 148 -14.86 -12.59 -15.67
N LEU A 149 -13.62 -12.95 -15.37
CA LEU A 149 -12.58 -12.02 -14.94
C LEU A 149 -11.59 -11.80 -16.08
N SER A 150 -11.36 -10.54 -16.46
CA SER A 150 -10.35 -10.16 -17.45
C SER A 150 -9.14 -9.54 -16.76
N ALA A 151 -7.99 -10.20 -16.84
CA ALA A 151 -6.78 -9.73 -16.20
C ALA A 151 -6.19 -8.54 -16.96
N LEU A 152 -6.03 -7.42 -16.26
CA LEU A 152 -5.28 -6.25 -16.71
C LEU A 152 -3.78 -6.49 -16.52
N GLU A 153 -3.00 -5.79 -17.33
CA GLU A 153 -1.56 -5.67 -17.10
C GLU A 153 -1.32 -4.83 -15.84
N SER A 154 -0.54 -5.37 -14.91
CA SER A 154 -0.02 -4.60 -13.79
C SER A 154 1.08 -3.66 -14.28
N PHE A 155 1.23 -2.53 -13.63
CA PHE A 155 2.28 -1.56 -13.96
C PHE A 155 3.05 -1.17 -12.71
N PHE A 156 4.21 -0.56 -12.93
CA PHE A 156 4.99 0.03 -11.85
C PHE A 156 4.86 1.55 -11.88
N TYR A 157 4.73 2.17 -10.70
CA TYR A 157 4.78 3.62 -10.59
C TYR A 157 6.22 4.08 -10.74
N GLY A 158 6.46 4.93 -11.73
CA GLY A 158 7.75 5.61 -11.90
C GLY A 158 7.65 7.09 -11.58
N ARG A 159 8.70 7.83 -11.95
CA ARG A 159 8.78 9.28 -11.81
C ARG A 159 7.53 10.06 -12.24
N GLY A 160 6.98 9.72 -13.40
CA GLY A 160 5.87 10.46 -13.99
C GLY A 160 4.52 10.22 -13.31
N ASP A 161 4.43 9.25 -12.40
CA ASP A 161 3.19 8.83 -11.76
C ASP A 161 3.08 9.26 -10.29
N ILE A 162 4.03 10.07 -9.80
CA ILE A 162 4.07 10.56 -8.41
C ILE A 162 4.14 12.09 -8.36
N ASN A 163 3.56 12.65 -7.31
CA ASN A 163 3.74 14.05 -6.94
C ASN A 163 4.50 14.13 -5.63
N TRP A 164 5.34 15.16 -5.54
CA TRP A 164 5.98 15.58 -4.32
C TRP A 164 5.53 17.00 -4.01
N GLU A 165 4.75 17.12 -2.96
CA GLU A 165 4.35 18.42 -2.43
C GLU A 165 5.17 18.68 -1.18
N TYR A 166 5.47 19.95 -0.91
CA TYR A 166 6.17 20.33 0.30
C TYR A 166 5.54 21.55 0.93
N GLU A 167 5.68 21.62 2.24
CA GLU A 167 5.26 22.77 3.04
C GLU A 167 6.27 23.00 4.17
N ARG A 168 6.47 24.27 4.53
CA ARG A 168 7.23 24.62 5.72
C ARG A 168 6.35 24.32 6.93
N ALA A 169 6.85 23.54 7.87
CA ALA A 169 6.14 23.21 9.10
C ALA A 169 6.29 24.34 10.13
N GLU A 170 5.24 24.56 10.91
CA GLU A 170 5.30 25.45 12.07
C GLU A 170 6.07 24.77 13.21
N THR A 171 7.02 25.49 13.78
CA THR A 171 7.83 25.07 14.94
C THR A 171 7.41 25.87 16.17
N TYR A 172 7.40 25.23 17.33
CA TYR A 172 6.98 25.89 18.57
C TYR A 172 8.00 26.96 19.00
N SER A 173 9.27 26.73 18.70
CA SER A 173 10.39 27.60 19.08
C SER A 173 10.52 28.88 18.23
N GLY A 174 9.71 29.05 17.17
CA GLY A 174 9.86 30.16 16.22
C GLY A 174 11.06 29.98 15.30
N ASP A 175 11.87 31.03 15.10
CA ASP A 175 12.97 31.11 14.12
C ASP A 175 14.14 30.13 14.35
N ALA A 176 14.13 29.32 15.42
CA ALA A 176 15.30 28.50 15.80
C ALA A 176 15.46 27.22 14.97
N SER A 177 14.42 26.80 14.24
CA SER A 177 14.37 25.59 13.44
C SER A 177 13.76 25.86 12.07
N ASP A 178 14.34 25.28 11.03
CA ASP A 178 13.75 25.17 9.70
C ASP A 178 13.26 23.75 9.48
N VAL A 179 11.95 23.57 9.34
CA VAL A 179 11.37 22.25 9.14
C VAL A 179 10.46 22.26 7.92
N TYR A 180 10.58 21.22 7.10
CA TYR A 180 9.82 21.04 5.88
C TYR A 180 9.23 19.64 5.84
N ASN A 181 7.92 19.58 5.63
CA ASN A 181 7.22 18.33 5.37
C ASN A 181 7.14 18.14 3.85
N PHE A 182 7.41 16.93 3.40
CA PHE A 182 7.22 16.50 2.02
C PHE A 182 6.17 15.38 1.99
N SER A 183 5.27 15.42 1.02
CA SER A 183 4.24 14.40 0.82
C SER A 183 4.40 13.75 -0.54
N LEU A 184 4.61 12.43 -0.53
CA LEU A 184 4.58 11.59 -1.72
C LEU A 184 3.15 11.16 -1.99
N THR A 185 2.57 11.61 -3.09
CA THR A 185 1.22 11.22 -3.51
C THR A 185 1.21 10.63 -4.91
N CYS A 186 0.11 9.95 -5.26
CA CYS A 186 -0.07 9.39 -6.59
C CYS A 186 -0.55 10.49 -7.56
N ALA A 187 0.21 10.72 -8.64
CA ALA A 187 -0.17 11.65 -9.71
C ALA A 187 -1.02 11.00 -10.82
N LYS A 188 -1.08 9.66 -10.82
CA LYS A 188 -1.75 8.89 -11.87
C LYS A 188 -3.27 9.00 -11.72
N ASN A 189 -3.93 9.57 -12.73
CA ASN A 189 -5.37 9.78 -12.71
C ASN A 189 -6.16 8.48 -12.49
N GLY A 190 -7.09 8.48 -11.54
CA GLY A 190 -7.89 7.31 -11.16
C GLY A 190 -7.21 6.36 -10.17
N PHE A 191 -6.01 6.70 -9.70
CA PHE A 191 -5.26 5.91 -8.73
C PHE A 191 -4.91 6.72 -7.48
N TYR A 192 -4.68 6.01 -6.39
CA TYR A 192 -4.14 6.56 -5.16
C TYR A 192 -3.28 5.51 -4.48
N PHE A 193 -2.24 5.94 -3.75
CA PHE A 193 -1.50 5.02 -2.90
C PHE A 193 -2.35 4.62 -1.70
N LYS A 194 -2.46 3.33 -1.45
CA LYS A 194 -3.23 2.75 -0.35
C LYS A 194 -2.35 2.49 0.86
N THR A 195 -1.12 2.02 0.64
CA THR A 195 -0.20 1.68 1.72
C THR A 195 1.26 1.75 1.28
N PHE A 196 2.15 1.84 2.26
CA PHE A 196 3.59 2.02 2.05
C PHE A 196 4.40 1.02 2.86
N SER A 197 5.48 0.50 2.28
CA SER A 197 6.47 -0.30 2.97
C SER A 197 7.82 0.43 2.95
N VAL A 198 8.37 0.70 4.13
CA VAL A 198 9.64 1.43 4.27
C VAL A 198 10.71 0.53 4.88
N ARG A 199 11.93 0.60 4.33
CA ARG A 199 13.13 -0.08 4.82
C ARG A 199 14.29 0.89 4.88
N GLY A 200 15.34 0.52 5.63
CA GLY A 200 16.54 1.35 5.75
C GLY A 200 16.26 2.64 6.51
N CYS A 201 15.64 2.54 7.68
CA CYS A 201 15.50 3.63 8.64
C CYS A 201 15.61 3.05 10.05
N CYS A 202 16.00 3.88 11.02
CA CYS A 202 15.89 3.54 12.43
C CYS A 202 14.44 3.84 12.87
N THR A 203 13.81 2.99 13.68
CA THR A 203 12.43 3.20 14.14
C THR A 203 12.39 3.07 15.66
N ASP A 204 11.64 3.93 16.36
CA ASP A 204 11.55 3.86 17.82
C ASP A 204 10.26 4.53 18.36
N TYR A 205 10.11 4.62 19.68
CA TYR A 205 9.01 5.37 20.29
C TYR A 205 9.16 6.87 19.98
N GLY A 206 8.15 7.47 19.34
CA GLY A 206 8.10 8.89 18.97
C GLY A 206 8.38 9.23 17.50
N TYR A 207 8.84 8.27 16.69
CA TYR A 207 8.94 8.45 15.24
C TYR A 207 8.84 7.13 14.48
N ASP A 208 8.29 7.19 13.28
CA ASP A 208 8.13 6.01 12.43
C ASP A 208 9.45 5.55 11.84
N GLY A 209 10.25 6.48 11.29
CA GLY A 209 11.56 6.18 10.73
C GLY A 209 12.49 7.39 10.66
N LEU A 210 13.68 7.32 11.25
CA LEU A 210 14.79 8.24 11.00
C LEU A 210 15.64 7.69 9.85
N ALA A 211 15.68 8.43 8.75
CA ALA A 211 16.33 8.04 7.49
C ALA A 211 17.79 8.53 7.38
N GLY A 212 18.15 9.58 8.12
CA GLY A 212 19.54 10.04 8.23
C GLY A 212 19.67 11.31 9.06
N TRP A 213 20.89 11.58 9.53
CA TRP A 213 21.21 12.79 10.28
C TRP A 213 22.67 13.22 10.16
N ILE A 214 22.92 14.50 10.47
CA ILE A 214 24.25 15.10 10.64
C ILE A 214 24.22 16.09 11.80
N LEU A 215 25.26 16.10 12.61
CA LEU A 215 25.51 17.04 13.69
C LEU A 215 26.72 17.90 13.32
N ALA A 216 26.47 19.00 12.62
CA ALA A 216 27.52 19.93 12.23
C ALA A 216 27.94 20.82 13.43
N ASN A 217 29.18 21.30 13.38
CA ASN A 217 29.73 22.28 14.32
C ASN A 217 29.65 21.93 15.82
N SER A 218 30.12 20.73 16.20
CA SER A 218 30.23 20.33 17.61
C SER A 218 28.90 20.45 18.35
N TRP A 219 27.85 19.83 17.80
CA TRP A 219 26.51 19.74 18.41
C TRP A 219 25.68 21.04 18.36
N LYS A 220 26.07 22.01 17.53
CA LYS A 220 25.33 23.28 17.38
C LYS A 220 24.30 23.26 16.28
N ASP A 221 24.56 22.48 15.23
CA ASP A 221 23.69 22.38 14.07
C ASP A 221 23.27 20.92 13.85
N PHE A 222 21.99 20.65 13.79
CA PHE A 222 21.43 19.34 13.47
C PHE A 222 20.68 19.39 12.16
N TYR A 223 20.91 18.39 11.32
CA TYR A 223 20.15 18.09 10.13
C TYR A 223 19.59 16.69 10.26
N GLY A 224 18.30 16.50 10.03
CA GLY A 224 17.64 15.19 10.14
C GLY A 224 16.59 15.00 9.06
N ALA A 225 16.46 13.77 8.58
CA ALA A 225 15.41 13.35 7.67
C ALA A 225 14.61 12.19 8.27
N TYR A 226 13.30 12.33 8.30
CA TYR A 226 12.34 11.42 8.90
C TYR A 226 11.32 10.96 7.85
N VAL A 227 10.76 9.76 8.04
CA VAL A 227 9.73 9.15 7.21
C VAL A 227 8.58 8.66 8.09
N TRP A 228 7.34 8.95 7.69
CA TRP A 228 6.12 8.78 8.48
C TRP A 228 5.15 7.86 7.75
N TYR A 229 5.32 6.55 7.93
CA TYR A 229 4.69 5.53 7.08
C TYR A 229 3.67 4.63 7.80
N ARG A 230 3.46 4.79 9.11
CA ARG A 230 2.46 3.99 9.84
C ARG A 230 1.06 4.58 9.66
N GLU A 231 0.12 3.70 9.31
CA GLU A 231 -1.30 4.02 9.19
C GLU A 231 -2.06 3.76 10.51
N PRO A 232 -3.15 4.49 10.80
CA PRO A 232 -3.68 5.62 10.03
C PRO A 232 -2.84 6.86 10.26
N HIS A 233 -2.57 7.60 9.20
CA HIS A 233 -1.97 8.93 9.29
C HIS A 233 -2.98 9.87 9.97
N ARG A 234 -2.83 10.05 11.28
CA ARG A 234 -3.59 11.06 12.03
C ARG A 234 -2.66 12.23 12.24
N ARG A 235 -3.17 13.45 12.18
CA ARG A 235 -2.43 14.63 12.62
C ARG A 235 -2.00 14.41 14.06
N THR A 236 -0.70 14.22 14.26
CA THR A 236 -0.10 14.15 15.58
C THR A 236 0.98 15.21 15.68
N ARG A 237 1.09 15.81 16.87
CA ARG A 237 2.21 16.69 17.18
C ARG A 237 3.26 15.79 17.82
N GLU A 238 4.29 15.45 17.08
CA GLU A 238 5.39 14.63 17.59
C GLU A 238 6.62 15.51 17.84
N THR A 239 7.31 15.23 18.93
CA THR A 239 8.62 15.83 19.19
C THR A 239 9.64 15.17 18.25
N ILE A 240 9.92 15.81 17.10
CA ILE A 240 10.91 15.30 16.12
C ILE A 240 12.34 15.36 16.71
N ILE A 241 12.60 16.34 17.59
CA ILE A 241 13.92 16.62 18.16
C ILE A 241 13.76 16.92 19.66
N ASN A 242 14.39 16.12 20.52
CA ASN A 242 14.56 16.42 21.95
C ASN A 242 16.01 16.88 22.17
N PHE A 243 16.24 18.09 22.69
CA PHE A 243 17.62 18.61 22.80
C PHE A 243 18.20 18.38 24.20
N PRO A 244 19.53 18.29 24.31
CA PRO A 244 20.22 18.41 25.59
C PRO A 244 20.13 19.85 26.13
N GLY A 245 19.36 20.05 27.20
CA GLY A 245 19.20 21.34 27.91
C GLY A 245 17.73 21.72 28.16
N ASP A 246 17.46 23.02 28.39
CA ASP A 246 16.12 23.58 28.64
C ASP A 246 15.30 23.85 27.36
N TRP A 247 15.78 23.43 26.19
CA TRP A 247 15.15 23.75 24.90
C TRP A 247 14.65 22.47 24.26
N SER A 248 13.34 22.32 24.09
CA SER A 248 12.70 21.28 23.27
C SER A 248 11.89 21.97 22.19
N ASP A 249 11.91 21.47 20.96
CA ASP A 249 11.08 22.01 19.87
C ASP A 249 10.08 20.96 19.43
N ASP A 250 8.82 21.21 19.79
CA ASP A 250 7.70 20.40 19.34
C ASP A 250 7.26 20.89 17.96
N VAL A 251 7.65 20.15 16.94
CA VAL A 251 7.30 20.47 15.56
C VAL A 251 5.98 19.80 15.20
N THR A 252 5.12 20.50 14.46
CA THR A 252 4.00 19.82 13.80
C THR A 252 4.55 19.00 12.64
N VAL A 253 4.76 17.73 12.93
CA VAL A 253 5.07 16.71 11.95
C VAL A 253 3.81 16.43 11.18
N TYR A 254 3.87 16.56 9.85
CA TYR A 254 2.86 16.02 8.96
C TYR A 254 1.42 16.50 9.23
N ASP A 255 0.99 17.57 8.53
CA ASP A 255 -0.41 18.02 8.52
C ASP A 255 -1.15 17.44 7.32
N ASP A 256 -1.36 16.12 7.33
CA ASP A 256 -2.34 15.55 6.43
C ASP A 256 -3.68 15.50 7.15
N ASP A 257 -4.42 16.57 6.95
CA ASP A 257 -5.79 16.71 7.40
C ASP A 257 -6.57 15.43 7.02
N ALA A 258 -7.06 14.70 8.03
CA ALA A 258 -7.83 13.47 7.79
C ALA A 258 -9.07 13.72 6.91
N GLU A 259 -9.49 14.98 6.80
CA GLU A 259 -10.54 15.45 5.88
C GLU A 259 -10.07 15.60 4.42
N LYS A 260 -8.77 15.83 4.17
CA LYS A 260 -8.19 16.03 2.82
C LYS A 260 -7.94 14.75 2.03
N ASN A 261 -8.13 13.56 2.61
CA ASN A 261 -8.00 12.29 1.88
C ASN A 261 -6.62 12.09 1.21
N SER A 262 -5.56 12.79 1.62
CA SER A 262 -4.25 12.57 1.00
C SER A 262 -3.70 11.26 1.52
N ARG A 263 -3.82 10.24 0.69
CA ARG A 263 -3.25 8.91 0.95
C ARG A 263 -1.80 8.94 0.48
N GLY A 264 -1.04 9.84 1.10
CA GLY A 264 0.35 10.12 0.80
C GLY A 264 1.29 9.54 1.84
N LEU A 265 2.59 9.50 1.52
CA LEU A 265 3.64 9.18 2.48
C LEU A 265 4.37 10.46 2.88
N GLY A 266 4.45 10.70 4.18
CA GLY A 266 5.13 11.86 4.74
C GLY A 266 6.62 11.66 4.92
N PHE A 267 7.39 12.70 4.61
CA PHE A 267 8.77 12.89 5.03
C PHE A 267 8.91 14.22 5.74
N THR A 268 9.84 14.31 6.67
CA THR A 268 10.20 15.59 7.29
C THR A 268 11.69 15.79 7.23
N TRP A 269 12.12 16.91 6.67
CA TRP A 269 13.48 17.41 6.83
C TRP A 269 13.48 18.46 7.92
N ALA A 270 14.44 18.40 8.83
CA ALA A 270 14.59 19.36 9.91
C ALA A 270 16.04 19.84 9.98
N HIS A 271 16.22 21.15 10.07
CA HIS A 271 17.46 21.81 10.42
C HIS A 271 17.25 22.66 11.66
N ASN A 272 18.09 22.46 12.67
CA ASN A 272 18.13 23.29 13.85
C ASN A 272 19.54 23.84 14.04
N HIS A 273 19.67 25.13 14.27
CA HIS A 273 20.95 25.84 14.42
C HIS A 273 21.16 26.40 15.84
N HIS A 274 20.38 25.92 16.81
CA HIS A 274 20.35 26.39 18.20
C HIS A 274 20.79 25.29 19.18
N GLY A 275 21.80 24.50 18.81
CA GLY A 275 22.33 23.45 19.69
C GLY A 275 23.06 23.98 20.92
N GLY A 276 22.74 23.42 22.09
CA GLY A 276 23.41 23.66 23.37
C GLY A 276 24.69 22.82 23.54
N GLY A 277 25.42 23.03 24.65
CA GLY A 277 26.70 22.35 24.92
C GLY A 277 26.60 20.89 25.39
N GLY A 278 25.48 20.19 25.16
CA GLY A 278 25.24 18.81 25.63
C GLY A 278 25.11 17.78 24.50
N THR A 279 24.86 16.51 24.86
CA THR A 279 24.75 15.37 23.94
C THR A 279 23.35 15.27 23.32
N TRP A 280 23.25 15.24 21.99
CA TRP A 280 21.95 15.16 21.31
C TRP A 280 21.23 13.87 21.66
N ASP A 281 19.99 13.99 22.13
CA ASP A 281 19.14 12.86 22.48
C ASP A 281 17.95 12.83 21.51
N ILE A 282 18.03 12.01 20.47
CA ILE A 282 16.79 11.55 19.82
C ILE A 282 15.98 10.83 20.90
N PRO A 283 14.63 10.79 20.88
CA PRO A 283 13.79 10.36 22.00
C PRO A 283 14.16 9.09 22.80
N ASN A 284 15.11 8.26 22.33
CA ASN A 284 15.55 7.03 22.98
C ASN A 284 17.08 6.91 23.21
N GLY A 285 17.83 8.01 23.21
CA GLY A 285 19.17 8.05 23.79
C GLY A 285 20.21 8.85 22.99
N PRO A 286 21.45 8.95 23.53
CA PRO A 286 22.46 9.82 22.99
C PRO A 286 22.92 9.34 21.62
N MET A 287 22.92 10.26 20.66
CA MET A 287 23.51 10.02 19.36
C MET A 287 25.02 9.88 19.53
N THR A 288 25.55 8.66 19.34
CA THR A 288 26.99 8.38 19.51
C THR A 288 27.82 8.71 18.27
N TYR A 289 27.17 8.94 17.14
CA TYR A 289 27.79 9.32 15.86
C TYR A 289 27.33 10.71 15.42
N TRP A 290 28.29 11.49 14.94
CA TRP A 290 28.10 12.85 14.45
C TRP A 290 27.44 12.90 13.06
N TRP A 291 27.26 11.75 12.38
CA TRP A 291 26.37 11.58 11.23
C TRP A 291 26.04 10.09 11.04
N GLN A 292 24.94 9.82 10.33
CA GLN A 292 24.59 8.50 9.80
C GLN A 292 23.58 8.68 8.66
N TYR A 293 23.74 7.90 7.59
CA TYR A 293 22.75 7.80 6.53
C TYR A 293 22.32 6.35 6.40
N TYR A 294 21.03 6.14 6.15
CA TYR A 294 20.51 4.83 5.81
C TYR A 294 20.11 4.80 4.34
N GLU A 295 20.20 3.62 3.73
CA GLU A 295 19.69 3.39 2.38
C GLU A 295 18.16 3.23 2.43
N THR A 296 17.46 4.34 2.66
CA THR A 296 16.01 4.32 2.84
C THR A 296 15.30 3.99 1.53
N THR A 297 14.48 2.94 1.56
CA THR A 297 13.70 2.49 0.40
C THR A 297 12.23 2.46 0.75
N VAL A 298 11.40 2.99 -0.14
CA VAL A 298 9.94 3.00 -0.06
C VAL A 298 9.37 2.13 -1.16
N VAL A 299 8.38 1.31 -0.83
CA VAL A 299 7.48 0.69 -1.82
C VAL A 299 6.07 1.23 -1.56
N ALA A 300 5.54 2.01 -2.50
CA ALA A 300 4.16 2.50 -2.45
C ALA A 300 3.26 1.55 -3.23
N TYR A 301 2.15 1.11 -2.65
CA TYR A 301 1.15 0.26 -3.30
C TYR A 301 -0.13 1.05 -3.51
N ASP A 302 -0.74 0.92 -4.68
CA ASP A 302 -2.04 1.53 -4.97
C ASP A 302 -3.22 0.71 -4.44
N GLN A 303 -4.44 1.15 -4.70
CA GLN A 303 -5.65 0.48 -4.25
C GLN A 303 -5.86 -0.93 -4.81
N TYR A 304 -5.12 -1.29 -5.85
CA TYR A 304 -5.17 -2.57 -6.54
C TYR A 304 -3.87 -3.38 -6.32
N GLY A 305 -2.91 -2.89 -5.55
CA GLY A 305 -1.64 -3.55 -5.29
C GLY A 305 -0.60 -3.40 -6.41
N ASN A 306 -0.81 -2.53 -7.40
CA ASN A 306 0.30 -2.11 -8.26
C ASN A 306 1.25 -1.24 -7.43
N SER A 307 2.54 -1.27 -7.74
CA SER A 307 3.53 -0.65 -6.85
C SER A 307 4.61 0.16 -7.54
N GLY A 308 5.18 1.12 -6.82
CA GLY A 308 6.39 1.83 -7.20
C GLY A 308 7.42 1.68 -6.10
N LYS A 309 8.70 1.56 -6.47
CA LYS A 309 9.80 1.51 -5.52
C LYS A 309 10.67 2.77 -5.69
N PHE A 310 10.90 3.46 -4.59
CA PHE A 310 11.62 4.72 -4.54
C PHE A 310 12.74 4.62 -3.51
N TRP A 311 13.87 5.24 -3.81
CA TRP A 311 15.00 5.35 -2.90
C TRP A 311 15.11 6.80 -2.42
N VAL A 312 15.37 6.98 -1.12
CA VAL A 312 15.48 8.28 -0.48
C VAL A 312 16.92 8.46 -0.02
N ASP A 313 17.60 9.41 -0.64
CA ASP A 313 18.99 9.76 -0.38
C ASP A 313 19.07 10.88 0.64
N THR A 314 19.41 10.48 1.87
CA THR A 314 19.61 11.41 2.97
C THR A 314 21.03 11.95 3.04
N ARG A 315 21.92 11.61 2.10
CA ARG A 315 23.32 12.04 2.16
C ARG A 315 23.53 13.52 1.82
N ASN A 316 22.49 14.18 1.31
CA ASN A 316 22.49 15.62 1.02
C ASN A 316 21.62 16.45 2.00
N ILE A 317 21.23 15.86 3.14
CA ILE A 317 20.40 16.56 4.15
C ILE A 317 21.11 17.78 4.75
N ASN A 318 22.45 17.78 4.82
CA ASN A 318 23.23 18.99 5.07
C ASN A 318 23.80 19.47 3.72
N PRO A 319 23.35 20.62 3.23
CA PRO A 319 23.78 21.15 1.94
C PRO A 319 25.28 21.49 1.85
N ASP A 320 25.90 21.83 2.99
CA ASP A 320 27.30 22.26 3.06
C ASP A 320 28.25 21.07 3.25
N TYR A 321 27.70 19.86 3.40
CA TYR A 321 28.46 18.65 3.71
C TYR A 321 28.59 17.73 2.48
N SER A 322 29.52 18.06 1.59
CA SER A 322 29.66 17.43 0.26
C SER A 322 30.41 16.08 0.24
N ILE A 323 30.46 15.31 1.34
CA ILE A 323 31.26 14.05 1.36
C ILE A 323 30.65 12.92 0.51
N SER A 324 29.42 13.03 0.04
CA SER A 324 28.70 11.91 -0.58
C SER A 324 28.58 11.95 -2.11
N ALA A 325 29.36 12.77 -2.82
CA ALA A 325 29.29 12.82 -4.29
C ALA A 325 30.00 11.64 -5.00
N THR A 326 30.73 10.77 -4.29
CA THR A 326 31.54 9.72 -4.92
C THR A 326 31.16 8.27 -4.59
N ASP A 327 30.24 8.02 -3.66
CA ASP A 327 29.75 6.64 -3.45
C ASP A 327 28.55 6.37 -4.35
N THR A 328 28.83 5.55 -5.37
CA THR A 328 27.92 4.90 -6.30
C THR A 328 26.50 4.83 -5.76
N VAL A 329 25.65 5.76 -6.24
CA VAL A 329 24.24 5.43 -6.47
C VAL A 329 24.28 4.08 -7.18
N THR A 330 23.71 3.05 -6.55
CA THR A 330 23.71 1.70 -7.13
C THR A 330 23.30 1.79 -8.61
N GLU A 331 23.94 1.04 -9.50
CA GLU A 331 23.74 1.11 -10.97
C GLU A 331 22.26 0.98 -11.41
N ASN A 332 21.36 0.65 -10.48
CA ASN A 332 19.92 0.47 -10.66
C ASN A 332 19.05 1.68 -10.27
N ALA A 333 19.62 2.76 -9.71
CA ALA A 333 18.86 3.99 -9.44
C ALA A 333 18.83 4.88 -10.68
N HIS A 334 17.63 5.12 -11.19
CA HIS A 334 17.40 5.96 -12.35
C HIS A 334 16.79 7.31 -11.91
N GLY A 335 17.01 8.34 -12.73
CA GLY A 335 16.42 9.68 -12.58
C GLY A 335 16.55 10.30 -11.20
N ARG A 336 17.62 11.07 -10.91
CA ARG A 336 17.69 11.91 -9.71
C ARG A 336 16.53 12.90 -9.66
N PHE A 337 15.97 13.05 -8.48
CA PHE A 337 15.01 14.10 -8.15
C PHE A 337 15.59 14.94 -7.04
N ASP A 338 15.57 16.23 -7.31
CA ASP A 338 15.95 17.26 -6.39
C ASP A 338 14.66 17.83 -5.81
N VAL A 339 14.28 17.41 -4.60
CA VAL A 339 13.15 18.03 -3.90
C VAL A 339 13.73 19.18 -3.07
N HIS A 340 13.80 20.35 -3.69
CA HIS A 340 14.25 21.59 -3.06
C HIS A 340 13.06 22.47 -2.72
N THR A 341 13.20 23.28 -1.67
CA THR A 341 12.31 24.42 -1.48
C THR A 341 12.97 25.66 -2.08
N GLU A 342 12.37 26.23 -3.14
CA GLU A 342 12.67 27.62 -3.50
C GLU A 342 11.77 28.52 -2.64
N PRO A 343 12.34 29.47 -1.87
CA PRO A 343 11.52 30.51 -1.28
C PRO A 343 11.00 31.40 -2.41
N GLY A 344 9.71 31.75 -2.40
CA GLY A 344 9.05 32.59 -3.40
C GLY A 344 9.58 34.03 -3.44
N GLY A 345 10.80 34.23 -3.94
CA GLY A 345 11.44 35.52 -4.17
C GLY A 345 12.22 35.50 -5.48
N THR A 346 11.95 36.46 -6.36
CA THR A 346 12.49 36.57 -7.73
C THR A 346 13.99 36.91 -7.83
N ASP A 347 14.76 36.80 -6.74
CA ASP A 347 16.19 37.14 -6.74
C ASP A 347 17.06 35.88 -6.51
N VAL A 348 17.39 35.24 -7.62
CA VAL A 348 18.29 34.08 -7.68
C VAL A 348 19.74 34.56 -7.51
N ASN A 349 20.20 34.72 -6.27
CA ASN A 349 21.63 34.74 -5.95
C ASN A 349 22.06 33.30 -5.58
N ALA A 350 23.01 32.78 -6.35
CA ALA A 350 23.42 31.38 -6.43
C ALA A 350 24.25 30.86 -5.22
N SER A 351 23.81 31.10 -3.99
CA SER A 351 24.51 30.55 -2.81
C SER A 351 23.62 30.13 -1.66
N TRP A 352 22.31 29.96 -1.88
CA TRP A 352 21.43 29.42 -0.85
C TRP A 352 21.09 27.96 -1.15
N SER A 353 21.37 27.11 -0.18
CA SER A 353 21.29 25.66 -0.28
C SER A 353 20.17 25.20 0.66
N GLY A 354 18.93 25.35 0.20
CA GLY A 354 17.74 24.98 0.97
C GLY A 354 17.69 23.48 1.33
N PRO A 355 16.67 23.05 2.10
CA PRO A 355 16.44 21.64 2.40
C PRO A 355 16.46 20.80 1.12
N ARG A 356 17.24 19.72 1.14
CA ARG A 356 17.35 18.80 0.01
C ARG A 356 17.12 17.38 0.49
N LEU A 357 16.05 16.77 -0.01
CA LEU A 357 15.85 15.33 0.05
C LEU A 357 15.88 14.81 -1.38
N ASP A 358 16.95 14.11 -1.73
CA ASP A 358 17.06 13.54 -3.07
C ASP A 358 16.34 12.20 -3.09
N ILE A 359 15.53 11.98 -4.12
CA ILE A 359 14.76 10.74 -4.27
C ILE A 359 15.06 10.18 -5.65
N TYR A 360 14.98 8.88 -5.81
CA TYR A 360 15.31 8.18 -7.05
C TYR A 360 14.23 7.12 -7.29
N ASP A 361 13.85 6.93 -8.56
CA ASP A 361 13.03 5.79 -8.91
C ASP A 361 13.91 4.54 -9.06
N TYR A 362 13.39 3.41 -8.59
CA TYR A 362 14.00 2.13 -8.86
C TYR A 362 13.37 1.59 -10.14
N ASN A 363 14.13 1.60 -11.24
CA ASN A 363 13.69 0.95 -12.47
C ASN A 363 14.26 -0.48 -12.50
N PRO A 364 13.44 -1.54 -12.36
CA PRO A 364 13.90 -2.92 -12.31
C PRO A 364 14.33 -3.50 -13.67
N ASN A 365 14.58 -2.68 -14.71
CA ASN A 365 14.91 -3.11 -16.08
C ASN A 365 15.79 -4.37 -16.16
#